data_AF-A0AAU8FX21-F1
#
_entry.id   AF-A0AAU8FX21-F1
#
_cell.length_a   1.000
_cell.length_b   1.000
_cell.length_c   1.000
_cell.angle_alpha   90.00
_cell.angle_beta   90.00
_cell.angle_gamma   90.00
#
_symmetry.space_group_name_H-M   'P 1'
#
loop_
_entity.id
_entity.type
_entity.pdbx_description
1 polymer ?
#
loop_
_entity_poly.entity_id
_entity_poly.type
_entity_poly.pdbx_seq_one_letter_code
_entity_poly.pdbx_strand_id
1 'polypeptide(L)'
;MHFRTSGGRIPIHQGTGGGGNYILAETGGVEEVTLTVQQIPSHSHGFVASNNLADVPSPANAILGVSTTTNVFFSDPPSALMATNSVSGNGGSQPHTNFQPYLCINFIISLFGIYPSQT
;
A
#
# COMPACT_ATOMS: atom_id res chain seq x y z
N MET A 1 4.32 27.63 -28.70
CA MET A 1 4.26 26.51 -27.74
C MET A 1 4.37 27.11 -26.33
N HIS A 2 3.24 27.33 -25.65
CA HIS A 2 3.18 28.05 -24.37
C HIS A 2 3.17 27.02 -23.23
N PHE A 3 4.24 26.92 -22.46
CA PHE A 3 4.28 26.02 -21.29
C PHE A 3 4.82 26.77 -20.09
N ARG A 4 3.92 27.07 -19.14
CA ARG A 4 4.26 27.68 -17.85
C ARG A 4 4.79 26.59 -16.91
N THR A 5 5.89 26.92 -16.23
CA THR A 5 6.45 26.35 -14.99
C THR A 5 6.84 24.88 -14.98
N SER A 6 8.15 24.63 -14.81
CA SER A 6 8.75 23.39 -14.30
C SER A 6 8.41 23.15 -12.82
N GLY A 7 7.13 23.13 -12.47
CA GLY A 7 6.63 22.98 -11.12
C GLY A 7 6.60 21.53 -10.66
N GLY A 8 7.74 20.98 -10.25
CA GLY A 8 7.82 19.66 -9.59
C GLY A 8 7.61 18.44 -10.50
N ARG A 9 7.79 18.59 -11.82
CA ARG A 9 7.55 17.51 -12.80
C ARG A 9 8.83 16.79 -13.18
N ILE A 10 8.74 15.47 -13.36
CA ILE A 10 9.83 14.64 -13.87
C ILE A 10 9.66 14.50 -15.39
N PRO A 11 10.67 14.88 -16.20
CA PRO A 11 10.60 14.69 -17.65
C PRO A 11 10.68 13.22 -18.01
N ILE A 12 9.89 12.82 -19.01
CA ILE A 12 9.94 11.49 -19.63
C ILE A 12 10.17 11.64 -21.13
N HIS A 13 10.82 10.65 -21.75
CA HIS A 13 11.10 10.67 -23.18
C HIS A 13 9.82 10.41 -23.99
N GLN A 14 9.67 11.11 -25.12
CA GLN A 14 8.57 10.88 -26.05
C GLN A 14 8.67 9.52 -26.77
N GLY A 15 7.54 9.01 -27.25
CA GLY A 15 7.48 7.79 -28.06
C GLY A 15 6.91 6.60 -27.31
N THR A 16 7.02 5.43 -27.93
CA THR A 16 6.41 4.19 -27.45
C THR A 16 7.41 3.40 -26.60
N GLY A 17 7.05 3.12 -25.34
CA GLY A 17 7.91 2.40 -24.41
C GLY A 17 7.25 2.26 -23.04
N GLY A 18 7.68 1.27 -22.24
CA GLY A 18 7.20 1.10 -20.87
C GLY A 18 5.68 0.88 -20.73
N GLY A 19 5.01 0.37 -21.78
CA GLY A 19 3.57 0.10 -21.77
C GLY A 19 2.67 1.24 -22.26
N GLY A 20 3.23 2.36 -22.73
CA GLY A 20 2.46 3.50 -23.23
C GLY A 20 3.08 4.15 -24.47
N ASN A 21 2.34 5.10 -25.05
CA ASN A 21 2.83 5.99 -26.11
C ASN A 21 2.74 7.44 -25.61
N TYR A 22 3.89 8.06 -25.37
CA TYR A 22 3.98 9.38 -24.76
C TYR A 22 4.19 10.45 -25.83
N ILE A 23 3.30 11.44 -25.88
CA ILE A 23 3.44 12.58 -26.79
C ILE A 23 4.10 13.78 -26.09
N LEU A 24 4.70 14.67 -26.88
CA LEU A 24 5.33 15.88 -26.34
C LEU A 24 4.33 16.71 -25.53
N ALA A 25 4.78 17.17 -24.36
CA ALA A 25 4.03 17.99 -23.42
C ALA A 25 2.81 17.29 -22.79
N GLU A 26 2.66 15.97 -22.95
CA GLU A 26 1.72 15.18 -22.16
C GLU A 26 2.06 15.27 -20.67
N THR A 27 1.03 15.36 -19.83
CA THR A 27 1.16 15.44 -18.37
C THR A 27 0.46 14.25 -17.72
N GLY A 28 1.08 13.67 -16.71
CA GLY A 28 0.50 12.56 -15.95
C GLY A 28 1.24 12.33 -14.63
N GLY A 29 0.96 11.20 -13.99
CA GLY A 29 1.51 10.84 -12.68
C GLY A 29 0.71 11.40 -11.50
N VAL A 30 1.00 10.86 -10.31
CA VAL A 30 0.43 11.28 -9.02
C VAL A 30 1.52 11.24 -7.96
N GLU A 31 1.49 12.21 -7.03
CA GLU A 31 2.48 12.34 -5.95
C GLU A 31 2.19 11.40 -4.77
N GLU A 32 0.91 11.05 -4.57
CA GLU A 32 0.44 10.14 -3.54
C GLU A 32 -0.53 9.11 -4.14
N VAL A 33 -0.49 7.89 -3.62
CA VAL A 33 -1.40 6.80 -3.98
C VAL A 33 -2.03 6.24 -2.71
N THR A 34 -3.35 6.08 -2.71
CA THR A 34 -4.06 5.35 -1.67
C THR A 34 -4.33 3.93 -2.13
N LEU A 35 -3.89 2.94 -1.36
CA LEU A 35 -4.17 1.54 -1.68
C LEU A 35 -5.66 1.24 -1.50
N THR A 36 -6.23 0.59 -2.51
CA THR A 36 -7.55 -0.03 -2.46
C THR A 36 -7.43 -1.45 -1.91
N VAL A 37 -8.54 -2.02 -1.43
CA VAL A 37 -8.60 -3.41 -0.96
C VAL A 37 -8.09 -4.39 -2.04
N GLN A 38 -8.38 -4.12 -3.32
CA GLN A 38 -7.93 -4.96 -4.44
C GLN A 38 -6.41 -4.93 -4.68
N GLN A 39 -5.70 -3.96 -4.11
CA GLN A 39 -4.24 -3.83 -4.20
C GLN A 39 -3.52 -4.41 -2.97
N ILE A 40 -4.26 -4.92 -1.98
CA ILE A 40 -3.70 -5.56 -0.78
C ILE A 40 -3.96 -7.07 -0.91
N PRO A 41 -2.91 -7.93 -0.88
CA PRO A 41 -3.12 -9.38 -0.91
C PRO A 41 -4.03 -9.86 0.22
N SER A 42 -4.94 -10.78 -0.11
CA SER A 42 -5.72 -11.47 0.91
C SER A 42 -4.79 -12.17 1.89
N HIS A 43 -4.96 -11.90 3.17
CA HIS A 43 -4.28 -12.59 4.26
C HIS A 43 -5.32 -13.10 5.25
N SER A 44 -5.00 -14.18 5.95
CA SER A 44 -5.87 -14.78 6.95
C SER A 44 -5.08 -15.13 8.19
N HIS A 45 -5.66 -14.91 9.36
CA HIS A 45 -5.13 -15.40 10.62
C HIS A 45 -5.70 -16.79 10.87
N GLY A 46 -4.94 -17.82 10.48
CA GLY A 46 -5.30 -19.20 10.77
C GLY A 46 -5.28 -19.43 12.27
N PHE A 47 -6.41 -19.86 12.84
CA PHE A 47 -6.48 -20.29 14.23
C PHE A 47 -6.09 -21.76 14.32
N VAL A 48 -4.98 -22.06 15.02
CA VAL A 48 -4.48 -23.43 15.16
C VAL A 48 -4.72 -23.92 16.58
N ALA A 49 -5.30 -25.11 16.70
CA ALA A 49 -5.59 -25.80 17.95
C ALA A 49 -5.28 -27.30 17.84
N SER A 50 -5.10 -27.94 19.00
CA SER A 50 -4.87 -29.37 19.17
C SER A 50 -6.14 -30.07 19.62
N ASN A 51 -6.33 -31.31 19.13
CA ASN A 51 -7.36 -32.21 19.64
C ASN A 51 -6.88 -33.02 20.86
N ASN A 52 -5.61 -32.88 21.26
CA ASN A 52 -5.09 -33.49 22.48
C ASN A 52 -5.59 -32.73 23.71
N LEU A 53 -5.63 -33.42 24.85
CA LEU A 53 -5.89 -32.79 26.14
C LEU A 53 -4.81 -31.75 26.44
N ALA A 54 -5.23 -30.58 26.94
CA ALA A 54 -4.32 -29.55 27.40
C ALA A 54 -3.54 -30.03 28.64
N ASP A 55 -2.21 -29.86 28.61
CA ASP A 55 -1.26 -30.30 29.63
C ASP A 55 -0.51 -29.15 30.31
N VAL A 56 -0.62 -27.93 29.77
CA VAL A 56 -0.01 -26.71 30.32
C VAL A 56 -1.09 -25.63 30.50
N PRO A 57 -1.16 -24.94 31.67
CA PRO A 57 -2.16 -23.90 31.91
C PRO A 57 -1.80 -22.52 31.33
N SER A 58 -0.58 -22.34 30.83
CA SER A 58 -0.08 -21.07 30.28
C SER A 58 -0.22 -21.04 28.76
N PRO A 59 -0.68 -19.92 28.15
CA PRO A 59 -0.74 -19.75 26.71
C PRO A 59 0.62 -19.44 26.08
N ALA A 60 1.65 -19.12 26.87
CA ALA A 60 2.97 -18.73 26.36
C ALA A 60 3.64 -19.91 25.63
N ASN A 61 3.93 -19.74 24.34
CA ASN A 61 4.48 -20.78 23.47
C ASN A 61 3.64 -22.08 23.40
N ALA A 62 2.33 -21.99 23.65
CA ALA A 62 1.38 -23.09 23.58
C ALA A 62 0.29 -22.82 22.53
N ILE A 63 -0.36 -23.88 22.07
CA ILE A 63 -1.60 -23.81 21.27
C ILE A 63 -2.78 -24.26 22.13
N LEU A 64 -4.00 -23.85 21.77
CA LEU A 64 -5.18 -24.33 22.51
C LEU A 64 -5.32 -25.85 22.34
N GLY A 65 -5.57 -26.55 23.45
CA GLY A 65 -5.92 -27.97 23.48
C GLY A 65 -7.32 -28.18 24.05
N VAL A 66 -7.77 -29.44 24.07
CA VAL A 66 -9.04 -29.84 24.69
C VAL A 66 -8.91 -29.72 26.21
N SER A 67 -9.73 -28.87 26.82
CA SER A 67 -9.75 -28.72 28.27
C SER A 67 -10.21 -30.01 28.96
N THR A 68 -9.53 -30.37 30.03
CA THR A 68 -9.81 -31.57 30.83
C THR A 68 -10.90 -31.35 31.88
N THR A 69 -11.24 -30.10 32.19
CA THR A 69 -12.09 -29.74 33.33
C THR A 69 -13.42 -29.10 32.94
N THR A 70 -13.50 -28.50 31.75
CA THR A 70 -14.68 -27.72 31.31
C THR A 70 -14.68 -27.57 29.81
N ASN A 71 -15.87 -27.62 29.20
CA ASN A 71 -16.00 -27.27 27.79
C ASN A 71 -15.83 -25.76 27.61
N VAL A 72 -14.74 -25.34 26.97
CA VAL A 72 -14.39 -23.91 26.80
C VAL A 72 -15.15 -23.27 25.63
N PHE A 73 -15.54 -24.09 24.65
CA PHE A 73 -16.30 -23.67 23.48
C PHE A 73 -17.67 -24.36 23.48
N PHE A 74 -18.69 -23.62 23.91
CA PHE A 74 -20.09 -24.06 23.92
C PHE A 74 -21.00 -22.93 23.43
N SER A 75 -22.23 -23.27 23.07
CA SER A 75 -23.21 -22.28 22.63
C SER A 75 -23.79 -21.53 23.83
N ASP A 76 -23.56 -20.22 23.88
CA ASP A 76 -24.06 -19.31 24.91
C ASP A 76 -24.23 -17.92 24.27
N PRO A 77 -25.24 -17.10 24.64
CA PRO A 77 -25.30 -15.71 24.23
C PRO A 77 -24.02 -14.94 24.59
N PRO A 78 -23.50 -14.06 23.70
CA PRO A 78 -22.32 -13.26 24.00
C PRO A 78 -22.53 -12.36 25.21
N SER A 79 -21.71 -12.53 26.24
CA SER A 79 -21.77 -11.74 27.48
C SER A 79 -20.74 -10.61 27.53
N ALA A 80 -19.66 -10.70 26.73
CA ALA A 80 -18.62 -9.68 26.61
C ALA A 80 -18.01 -9.68 25.20
N LEU A 81 -17.52 -8.51 24.77
CA LEU A 81 -16.72 -8.41 23.55
C LEU A 81 -15.30 -8.91 23.83
N MET A 82 -14.74 -9.65 22.87
CA MET A 82 -13.29 -9.89 22.81
C MET A 82 -12.56 -8.55 22.76
N ALA A 83 -11.32 -8.52 23.27
CA ALA A 83 -10.49 -7.33 23.17
C ALA A 83 -10.39 -6.88 21.71
N THR A 84 -10.64 -5.60 21.42
CA THR A 84 -10.71 -5.07 20.04
C THR A 84 -9.45 -5.34 19.22
N ASN A 85 -8.29 -5.47 19.88
CA ASN A 85 -7.01 -5.74 19.24
C ASN A 85 -6.74 -7.23 18.98
N SER A 86 -7.68 -8.11 19.32
CA SER A 86 -7.54 -9.56 19.08
C SER A 86 -7.58 -9.93 17.59
N VAL A 87 -8.28 -9.12 16.78
CA VAL A 87 -8.27 -9.18 15.31
C VAL A 87 -8.36 -7.74 14.80
N SER A 88 -7.25 -7.17 14.36
CA SER A 88 -7.23 -5.84 13.73
C SER A 88 -7.23 -5.95 12.21
N GLY A 89 -8.04 -5.14 11.52
CA GLY A 89 -7.89 -4.97 10.08
C GLY A 89 -6.64 -4.15 9.76
N ASN A 90 -5.88 -4.57 8.75
CA ASN A 90 -4.79 -3.78 8.17
C ASN A 90 -5.27 -3.06 6.91
N GLY A 91 -4.82 -1.81 6.75
CA GLY A 91 -5.32 -0.89 5.74
C GLY A 91 -6.23 0.16 6.39
N GLY A 92 -5.99 1.43 6.05
CA GLY A 92 -6.68 2.58 6.67
C GLY A 92 -6.96 3.71 5.69
N SER A 93 -6.94 3.40 4.39
CA SER A 93 -7.08 4.36 3.29
C SER A 93 -6.16 5.58 3.42
N GLN A 94 -5.01 5.41 4.07
CA GLN A 94 -4.01 6.47 4.16
C GLN A 94 -3.19 6.48 2.87
N PRO A 95 -3.02 7.64 2.22
CA PRO A 95 -2.13 7.76 1.08
C PRO A 95 -0.68 7.46 1.49
N HIS A 96 0.06 6.83 0.59
CA HIS A 96 1.52 6.76 0.68
C HIS A 96 2.14 7.61 -0.43
N THR A 97 3.34 8.12 -0.16
CA THR A 97 4.11 8.84 -1.17
C THR A 97 4.45 7.91 -2.34
N ASN A 98 4.35 8.46 -3.54
CA ASN A 98 4.77 7.83 -4.79
C ASN A 98 6.04 8.51 -5.35
N PHE A 99 6.72 9.33 -4.54
CA PHE A 99 8.00 9.89 -4.90
C PHE A 99 9.12 8.85 -4.79
N GLN A 100 9.83 8.64 -5.90
CA GLN A 100 11.18 8.09 -5.87
C GLN A 100 12.17 9.15 -5.34
N PRO A 101 13.38 8.78 -4.89
CA PRO A 101 14.42 9.74 -4.54
C PRO A 101 14.66 10.75 -5.68
N TYR A 102 14.71 12.04 -5.35
CA TYR A 102 14.82 13.11 -6.34
C TYR A 102 15.75 14.23 -5.90
N LEU A 103 16.26 14.98 -6.88
CA LEU A 103 16.99 16.23 -6.71
C LEU A 103 16.31 17.30 -7.55
N CYS A 104 16.06 18.47 -6.95
CA CYS A 104 15.52 19.60 -7.69
C CYS A 104 16.62 20.23 -8.56
N ILE A 105 16.36 20.35 -9.85
CA ILE A 105 17.24 21.00 -10.83
C ILE A 105 16.46 22.03 -11.65
N ASN A 106 17.16 23.05 -12.15
CA ASN A 106 16.57 24.07 -13.00
C ASN A 106 16.68 23.66 -14.47
N PHE A 107 15.56 23.63 -15.18
CA PHE A 107 15.54 23.49 -16.63
C PHE A 107 15.55 24.88 -17.27
N ILE A 108 16.58 25.14 -18.08
CA ILE A 108 16.71 26.39 -18.82
C ILE A 108 16.61 26.05 -20.30
N ILE A 109 15.67 26.71 -21.00
CA ILE A 109 15.51 26.60 -22.45
C ILE A 109 15.81 27.95 -23.08
N SER A 110 16.64 27.96 -24.14
CA SER A 110 16.81 29.18 -24.91
C SER A 110 15.61 29.38 -25.80
N LEU A 111 14.99 30.56 -25.71
CA LEU A 111 13.94 30.95 -26.65
C LEU A 111 14.53 31.41 -27.97
N PHE A 112 15.80 31.84 -28.02
CA PHE A 112 16.47 32.36 -29.22
C PHE A 112 17.81 31.66 -29.43
N GLY A 113 18.08 31.16 -30.63
CA GLY A 113 19.33 30.50 -30.95
C GLY A 113 19.35 29.92 -32.37
N ILE A 114 20.50 29.39 -32.78
CA ILE A 114 20.64 28.71 -34.08
C ILE A 114 19.79 27.43 -34.11
N TYR A 115 19.51 26.82 -32.95
CA TYR A 115 18.55 25.74 -32.79
C TYR A 115 17.68 25.90 -31.52
N PRO A 116 16.35 25.65 -31.61
CA PRO A 116 15.60 25.46 -32.86
C PRO A 116 15.51 26.76 -33.65
N SER A 117 15.79 26.70 -34.96
CA SER A 117 15.69 27.85 -35.86
C SER A 117 14.25 28.35 -35.88
N GLN A 118 14.05 29.63 -35.58
CA GLN A 118 12.74 30.28 -35.70
C GLN A 118 12.54 30.67 -37.18
N THR A 119 11.75 29.90 -37.92
CA THR A 119 11.11 30.37 -39.17
C THR A 119 9.63 30.53 -38.94
#